data_AF-A0AAV5MWY8-F1
#
_entry.id   AF-A0AAV5MWY8-F1
#
_cell.length_a   1.000
_cell.length_b   1.000
_cell.length_c   1.000
_cell.angle_alpha   90.00
_cell.angle_beta   90.00
_cell.angle_gamma   90.00
#
_symmetry.space_group_name_H-M   'P 1'
#
loop_
_entity.id
_entity.type
_entity.pdbx_description
1 polymer ?
#
loop_
_entity_poly.entity_id
_entity_poly.type
_entity_poly.pdbx_seq_one_letter_code
_entity_poly.pdbx_strand_id
1 'polypeptide(L)'
;MPFAMEEAEKHCCLSHEFYRAATKNPNKIAVIHASSSPVGEAQIDSVSIAAGNPPVYPGDCRFTFNDVMASVGCLTSRLRSILNGANDPSLVNPQSLGSNSTSGRDVSLSSSPPRGALRTDLGNVYCPKIVGIYIPPSVEYIISVLSVLRCGEAFLPLDPSWPRDRILSIVSSSNAALVIACGSSFGKRGCEPIDKSHWLLECCSCPVLRFSMEETVEQHQGP
;
A
#
# COMPACT_ATOMS: atom_id res chain seq x y z
N MET A 1 48.08 9.64 9.86
CA MET A 1 46.63 9.76 10.07
C MET A 1 45.96 8.68 9.24
N PRO A 2 45.62 7.51 9.81
CA PRO A 2 44.90 6.50 9.05
C PRO A 2 43.46 6.98 8.90
N PHE A 3 42.99 7.05 7.66
CA PHE A 3 41.57 7.16 7.35
C PHE A 3 40.90 5.92 7.93
N ALA A 4 40.07 6.12 8.96
CA ALA A 4 39.19 5.07 9.46
C ALA A 4 38.32 4.62 8.28
N MET A 5 38.48 3.36 7.88
CA MET A 5 37.56 2.70 6.98
C MET A 5 36.23 2.59 7.71
N GLU A 6 35.32 3.51 7.41
CA GLU A 6 33.91 3.41 7.77
C GLU A 6 33.42 2.08 7.18
N GLU A 7 33.06 1.14 8.06
CA GLU A 7 32.53 -0.16 7.66
C GLU A 7 31.38 0.07 6.69
N ALA A 8 31.55 -0.36 5.44
CA ALA A 8 30.49 -0.33 4.43
C ALA A 8 29.39 -1.29 4.89
N GLU A 9 28.45 -0.78 5.67
CA GLU A 9 27.26 -1.51 6.08
C GLU A 9 26.49 -1.91 4.83
N LYS A 10 26.59 -3.19 4.49
CA LYS A 10 25.92 -3.77 3.33
C LYS A 10 24.41 -3.72 3.55
N HIS A 11 23.75 -2.75 2.93
CA HIS A 11 22.29 -2.69 2.92
C HIS A 11 21.75 -3.70 1.92
N CYS A 12 20.87 -4.59 2.38
CA CYS A 12 20.34 -5.66 1.53
C CYS A 12 19.10 -5.26 0.70
N CYS A 13 18.34 -4.23 1.10
CA CYS A 13 17.22 -3.68 0.32
C CYS A 13 16.75 -2.29 0.81
N LEU A 14 15.97 -1.59 -0.02
CA LEU A 14 15.37 -0.28 0.30
C LEU A 14 14.53 -0.30 1.58
N SER A 15 13.74 -1.37 1.80
CA SER A 15 12.91 -1.52 3.00
C SER A 15 13.77 -1.62 4.27
N HIS A 16 14.94 -2.29 4.19
CA HIS A 16 15.86 -2.42 5.32
C HIS A 16 16.50 -1.08 5.67
N GLU A 17 16.93 -0.31 4.66
CA GLU A 17 17.55 0.98 4.92
C GLU A 17 16.56 2.00 5.47
N PHE A 18 15.32 2.01 4.97
CA PHE A 18 14.26 2.81 5.57
C PHE A 18 14.02 2.42 7.04
N TYR A 19 13.89 1.13 7.34
CA TYR A 19 13.68 0.64 8.71
C TYR A 19 14.82 1.06 9.65
N ARG A 20 16.06 1.01 9.16
CA ARG A 20 17.24 1.44 9.92
C ARG A 20 17.24 2.94 10.20
N ALA A 21 16.96 3.77 9.18
CA ALA A 21 16.88 5.21 9.36
C ALA A 21 15.77 5.61 10.36
N ALA A 22 14.62 4.93 10.24
CA ALA A 22 13.44 5.15 11.06
C ALA A 22 13.65 4.74 12.53
N THR A 23 14.28 3.59 12.79
CA THR A 23 14.59 3.14 14.17
C THR A 23 15.61 4.02 14.88
N LYS A 24 16.54 4.64 14.14
CA LYS A 24 17.47 5.65 14.70
C LYS A 24 16.79 6.97 15.06
N ASN A 25 15.67 7.31 14.40
CA ASN A 25 15.03 8.62 14.53
C ASN A 25 13.48 8.51 14.61
N PRO A 26 12.91 7.76 15.56
CA PRO A 26 11.49 7.42 15.55
C PRO A 26 10.56 8.64 15.59
N ASN A 27 10.96 9.70 16.30
CA ASN A 27 10.14 10.90 16.51
C ASN A 27 10.35 11.98 15.44
N LYS A 28 11.25 11.79 14.46
CA LYS A 28 11.43 12.75 13.38
C LYS A 28 10.30 12.62 12.36
N ILE A 29 9.95 13.75 11.76
CA ILE A 29 8.94 13.79 10.69
C ILE A 29 9.51 13.06 9.46
N ALA A 30 8.79 12.05 9.00
CA ALA A 30 9.11 11.27 7.82
C ALA A 30 8.31 11.75 6.60
N VAL A 31 7.04 12.10 6.81
CA VAL A 31 6.13 12.53 5.74
C VAL A 31 5.33 13.74 6.20
N ILE A 32 5.25 14.74 5.34
CA ILE A 32 4.31 15.86 5.45
C ILE A 32 3.31 15.73 4.31
N HIS A 33 2.03 15.62 4.66
CA HIS A 33 0.95 15.67 3.69
C HIS A 33 0.38 17.07 3.66
N ALA A 34 0.68 17.79 2.57
CA ALA A 34 0.20 19.16 2.39
C ALA A 34 -1.32 19.22 2.30
N SER A 35 -1.94 20.12 3.05
CA SER A 35 -3.36 20.42 2.89
C SER A 35 -3.59 21.33 1.69
N SER A 36 -4.71 21.14 0.99
CA SER A 36 -5.07 21.98 -0.16
C SER A 36 -5.93 23.20 0.22
N SER A 37 -6.00 23.56 1.51
CA SER A 37 -6.81 24.70 1.95
C SER A 37 -6.19 26.02 1.48
N PRO A 38 -7.00 26.98 0.99
CA PRO A 38 -6.50 28.28 0.58
C PRO A 38 -5.88 28.99 1.80
N VAL A 39 -4.67 29.50 1.57
CA VAL A 39 -3.85 30.19 2.57
C VAL A 39 -4.56 31.47 3.02
N GLY A 40 -5.18 31.44 4.20
CA GLY A 40 -5.34 32.64 5.01
C GLY A 40 -4.02 32.89 5.73
N GLU A 41 -3.55 34.13 5.79
CA GLU A 41 -2.31 34.52 6.47
C GLU A 41 -2.26 33.91 7.88
N ALA A 42 -1.42 32.90 8.11
CA ALA A 42 -1.31 32.25 9.41
C ALA A 42 0.09 31.68 9.68
N GLN A 43 0.53 31.93 10.91
CA GLN A 43 1.84 31.74 11.54
C GLN A 43 2.52 30.38 11.28
N ILE A 44 3.80 30.41 10.94
CA ILE A 44 4.68 29.22 10.89
C ILE A 44 4.89 28.69 12.33
N ASP A 45 4.72 27.39 12.53
CA ASP A 45 4.85 26.72 13.83
C ASP A 45 6.35 26.62 14.24
N SER A 46 6.86 27.67 14.89
CA SER A 46 8.29 27.88 15.20
C SER A 46 8.94 26.79 16.05
N VAL A 47 8.14 25.97 16.74
CA VAL A 47 8.60 24.85 17.58
C VAL A 47 9.17 23.70 16.73
N SER A 48 8.64 23.48 15.53
CA SER A 48 9.05 22.35 14.67
C SER A 48 10.42 22.57 14.03
N ILE A 49 10.74 23.83 13.68
CA ILE A 49 12.02 24.21 13.05
C ILE A 49 13.19 24.04 14.03
N ALA A 50 12.97 24.32 15.32
CA ALA A 50 14.00 24.18 16.36
C ALA A 50 14.48 22.74 16.58
N ALA A 51 13.66 21.74 16.22
CA ALA A 51 14.01 20.32 16.28
C ALA A 51 14.67 19.78 14.98
N GLY A 52 14.99 20.67 14.03
CA GLY A 52 15.57 20.31 12.73
C GLY A 52 14.57 19.70 11.74
N ASN A 53 13.26 19.86 11.97
CA ASN A 53 12.24 19.43 11.03
C ASN A 53 11.98 20.50 9.96
N PRO A 54 11.55 20.10 8.75
CA PRO A 54 11.10 21.03 7.72
C PRO A 54 9.91 21.89 8.19
N PRO A 55 9.70 23.08 7.60
CA PRO A 55 8.55 23.92 7.92
C PRO A 55 7.24 23.18 7.57
N VAL A 56 6.25 23.30 8.46
CA VAL A 56 4.92 22.70 8.32
C VAL A 56 3.90 23.83 8.26
N TYR A 57 2.99 23.79 7.30
CA TYR A 57 1.97 24.83 7.12
C TYR A 57 0.68 24.48 7.88
N PRO A 58 -0.11 25.49 8.30
CA PRO A 58 -1.41 25.25 8.92
C PRO A 58 -2.30 24.36 8.05
N GLY A 59 -2.83 23.29 8.65
CA GLY A 59 -3.66 22.29 7.98
C GLY A 59 -2.90 21.06 7.48
N ASP A 60 -1.57 21.12 7.34
CA ASP A 60 -0.77 19.97 6.93
C ASP A 60 -0.80 18.85 7.98
N CYS A 61 -0.86 17.60 7.52
CA CYS A 61 -0.71 16.45 8.38
C CYS A 61 0.76 16.02 8.43
N ARG A 62 1.26 15.73 9.63
CA ARG A 62 2.64 15.25 9.86
C ARG A 62 2.62 13.82 10.36
N PHE A 63 3.51 13.00 9.81
CA PHE A 63 3.70 11.62 10.22
C PHE A 63 5.16 11.39 10.56
N THR A 64 5.41 10.86 11.76
CA THR A 64 6.75 10.51 12.22
C THR A 64 7.20 9.19 11.59
N PHE A 65 8.50 8.90 11.67
CA PHE A 65 9.02 7.58 11.31
C PHE A 65 8.33 6.45 12.06
N ASN A 66 8.01 6.65 13.34
CA ASN A 66 7.31 5.67 14.16
C ASN A 66 5.90 5.39 13.63
N ASP A 67 5.14 6.44 13.28
CA ASP A 67 3.78 6.29 12.73
C ASP A 67 3.80 5.51 11.41
N VAL A 68 4.70 5.89 10.49
CA VAL A 68 4.86 5.20 9.20
C VAL A 68 5.30 3.75 9.41
N MET A 69 6.24 3.49 10.32
CA MET A 69 6.70 2.13 10.61
C MET A 69 5.61 1.24 11.21
N ALA A 70 4.80 1.77 12.12
CA ALA A 70 3.69 1.04 12.73
C ALA A 70 2.67 0.63 11.66
N SER A 71 2.28 1.56 10.79
CA SER A 71 1.38 1.29 9.66
C SER A 71 1.98 0.30 8.65
N VAL A 72 3.26 0.43 8.30
CA VAL A 72 3.96 -0.53 7.44
C VAL A 72 3.97 -1.92 8.07
N GLY A 73 4.23 -2.03 9.38
CA GLY A 73 4.20 -3.30 10.10
C GLY A 73 2.82 -3.97 10.07
N CYS A 74 1.77 -3.21 10.32
CA CYS A 74 0.38 -3.66 10.26
C CYS A 74 0.01 -4.14 8.84
N LEU A 75 0.20 -3.31 7.82
CA LEU A 75 -0.15 -3.64 6.45
C LEU A 75 0.69 -4.81 5.90
N THR A 76 1.98 -4.87 6.19
CA THR A 76 2.85 -6.01 5.83
C THR A 76 2.30 -7.34 6.39
N SER A 77 1.89 -7.34 7.66
CA SER A 77 1.37 -8.56 8.31
C SER A 77 0.08 -9.03 7.65
N ARG A 78 -0.81 -8.08 7.32
CA ARG A 78 -2.06 -8.34 6.60
C ARG A 78 -1.79 -8.86 5.19
N LEU A 79 -0.90 -8.21 4.43
CA LEU A 79 -0.51 -8.64 3.09
C LEU A 79 0.05 -10.07 3.08
N ARG A 80 0.94 -10.43 4.00
CA ARG A 80 1.46 -11.81 4.09
C ARG A 80 0.35 -12.81 4.34
N SER A 81 -0.58 -12.49 5.23
CA SER A 81 -1.72 -13.36 5.53
C SER A 81 -2.60 -13.57 4.29
N ILE A 82 -2.99 -12.47 3.62
CA ILE A 82 -3.85 -12.49 2.43
C ILE A 82 -3.19 -13.21 1.27
N LEU A 83 -1.91 -12.94 1.00
CA LEU A 83 -1.18 -13.58 -0.09
C LEU A 83 -0.98 -15.08 0.15
N ASN A 84 -1.07 -15.54 1.41
CA ASN A 84 -1.08 -16.96 1.77
C ASN A 84 -2.50 -17.57 1.82
N GLY A 85 -3.53 -16.82 1.43
CA GLY A 85 -4.91 -17.30 1.30
C GLY A 85 -5.79 -17.06 2.53
N ALA A 86 -5.35 -16.28 3.51
CA ALA A 86 -6.20 -15.89 4.63
C ALA A 86 -7.21 -14.81 4.23
N ASN A 87 -8.33 -14.74 4.97
CA ASN A 87 -9.31 -13.67 4.82
C ASN A 87 -8.92 -12.43 5.63
N ASP A 88 -9.36 -11.25 5.19
CA ASP A 88 -9.22 -9.98 5.89
C ASP A 88 -10.56 -9.20 5.78
N PRO A 89 -11.02 -8.52 6.84
CA PRO A 89 -12.32 -7.85 6.86
C PRO A 89 -12.47 -6.70 5.85
N SER A 90 -11.36 -6.13 5.39
CA SER A 90 -11.34 -5.05 4.39
C SER A 90 -11.02 -5.55 2.98
N LEU A 91 -10.79 -6.85 2.81
CA LEU A 91 -10.56 -7.50 1.52
C LEU A 91 -11.89 -7.75 0.82
N VAL A 92 -12.02 -7.21 -0.39
CA VAL A 92 -13.17 -7.44 -1.26
C VAL A 92 -12.71 -8.35 -2.40
N ASN A 93 -13.28 -9.56 -2.44
CA ASN A 93 -13.01 -10.50 -3.52
C ASN A 93 -13.86 -10.16 -4.76
N PRO A 94 -13.35 -10.43 -5.97
CA PRO A 94 -14.14 -10.26 -7.19
C PRO A 94 -15.45 -11.05 -7.07
N GLN A 95 -16.56 -10.46 -7.52
CA GLN A 95 -17.80 -11.20 -7.61
C GLN A 95 -17.59 -12.39 -8.55
N SER A 96 -17.80 -13.61 -8.07
CA SER A 96 -17.94 -14.74 -8.99
C SER A 96 -19.14 -14.41 -9.87
N LEU A 97 -18.95 -14.23 -11.18
CA LEU A 97 -20.07 -14.04 -12.10
C LEU A 97 -21.14 -15.07 -11.76
N GLY A 98 -22.28 -14.60 -11.25
CA GLY A 98 -23.34 -15.44 -10.75
C GLY A 98 -23.83 -16.36 -11.85
N SER A 99 -23.76 -17.66 -11.57
CA SER A 99 -24.56 -18.68 -12.23
C SER A 99 -26.04 -18.36 -12.01
N ASN A 100 -26.73 -17.84 -13.03
CA ASN A 100 -28.18 -17.91 -13.07
C ASN A 100 -28.56 -19.33 -13.50
N SER A 101 -29.23 -20.06 -12.60
CA SER A 101 -29.60 -21.47 -12.70
C SER A 101 -30.41 -21.84 -13.95
N THR A 102 -29.90 -22.75 -14.79
CA THR A 102 -30.72 -23.74 -15.52
C THR A 102 -29.95 -25.06 -15.69
N SER A 103 -30.54 -26.12 -15.12
CA SER A 103 -30.43 -27.56 -15.44
C SER A 103 -29.21 -28.10 -16.21
N GLY A 104 -28.46 -28.99 -15.54
CA GLY A 104 -27.86 -30.17 -16.16
C GLY A 104 -26.59 -29.98 -16.98
N ARG A 105 -25.44 -30.04 -16.30
CA ARG A 105 -24.23 -30.79 -16.71
C ARG A 105 -23.14 -30.61 -15.65
N ASP A 106 -22.73 -31.71 -15.01
CA ASP A 106 -21.49 -31.77 -14.25
C ASP A 106 -20.32 -31.49 -15.19
N VAL A 107 -19.76 -30.29 -15.07
CA VAL A 107 -18.41 -30.00 -15.55
C VAL A 107 -17.57 -29.79 -14.30
N SER A 108 -16.79 -30.81 -13.95
CA SER A 108 -15.71 -30.69 -12.98
C SER A 108 -14.73 -29.63 -13.48
N LEU A 109 -14.90 -28.40 -13.02
CA LEU A 109 -13.94 -27.33 -13.20
C LEU A 109 -12.71 -27.69 -12.36
N SER A 110 -11.71 -28.30 -12.99
CA SER A 110 -10.39 -28.40 -12.41
C SER A 110 -9.95 -26.99 -12.06
N SER A 111 -9.76 -26.73 -10.77
CA SER A 111 -9.09 -25.55 -10.25
C SER A 111 -7.68 -25.51 -10.83
N SER A 112 -7.55 -24.89 -12.00
CA SER A 112 -6.25 -24.62 -12.56
C SER A 112 -5.56 -23.66 -11.60
N PRO A 113 -4.34 -23.97 -11.10
CA PRO A 113 -3.59 -23.03 -10.30
C PRO A 113 -3.40 -21.73 -11.09
N PRO A 114 -3.23 -20.58 -10.42
CA PRO A 114 -3.07 -19.29 -11.09
C PRO A 114 -2.04 -19.40 -12.22
N ARG A 115 -2.43 -18.99 -13.44
CA ARG A 115 -1.59 -18.92 -14.64
C ARG A 115 -0.47 -17.91 -14.40
N GLY A 116 0.57 -18.32 -13.69
CA GLY A 116 1.70 -17.47 -13.32
C GLY A 116 2.90 -18.24 -12.76
N ALA A 117 2.71 -19.50 -12.35
CA ALA A 117 3.84 -20.38 -12.06
C ALA A 117 4.47 -20.86 -13.37
N LEU A 118 5.31 -20.03 -13.99
CA LEU A 118 6.27 -20.50 -14.98
C LEU A 118 7.22 -21.47 -14.26
N ARG A 119 6.96 -22.77 -14.38
CA ARG A 119 7.84 -23.83 -13.89
C ARG A 119 9.12 -23.79 -14.74
N THR A 120 10.08 -22.98 -14.31
CA THR A 120 11.45 -23.07 -14.81
C THR A 120 12.09 -24.25 -14.09
N ASP A 121 12.62 -25.21 -14.84
CA ASP A 121 13.33 -26.40 -14.34
C ASP A 121 14.70 -26.06 -13.70
N LEU A 122 14.82 -24.87 -13.09
CA LEU A 122 16.03 -24.29 -12.52
C LEU A 122 15.78 -23.90 -11.06
N GLY A 123 15.68 -24.88 -10.17
CA GLY A 123 15.65 -24.64 -8.72
C GLY A 123 14.42 -23.87 -8.21
N ASN A 124 14.30 -23.76 -6.89
CA ASN A 124 13.23 -23.03 -6.23
C ASN A 124 13.47 -21.51 -6.35
N VAL A 125 13.33 -20.94 -7.56
CA VAL A 125 13.38 -19.50 -7.77
C VAL A 125 12.08 -18.90 -7.28
N TYR A 126 12.16 -18.05 -6.26
CA TYR A 126 11.01 -17.30 -5.79
C TYR A 126 10.60 -16.26 -6.84
N CYS A 127 9.36 -16.36 -7.31
CA CYS A 127 8.73 -15.38 -8.18
C CYS A 127 7.83 -14.47 -7.33
N PRO A 128 8.13 -13.16 -7.21
CA PRO A 128 7.26 -12.26 -6.47
C PRO A 128 5.90 -12.13 -7.17
N LYS A 129 4.84 -12.12 -6.36
CA LYS A 129 3.48 -11.75 -6.75
C LYS A 129 3.43 -10.24 -6.98
N ILE A 130 2.59 -9.84 -7.94
CA ILE A 130 2.38 -8.43 -8.27
C ILE A 130 1.22 -7.89 -7.45
N VAL A 131 1.43 -6.79 -6.75
CA VAL A 131 0.44 -6.07 -5.94
C VAL A 131 0.22 -4.69 -6.54
N GLY A 132 -0.98 -4.44 -7.06
CA GLY A 132 -1.38 -3.11 -7.55
C GLY A 132 -1.54 -2.12 -6.41
N ILE A 133 -1.16 -0.87 -6.60
CA ILE A 133 -1.37 0.22 -5.64
C ILE A 133 -2.20 1.29 -6.34
N TYR A 134 -3.48 1.33 -6.02
CA TYR A 134 -4.47 2.31 -6.50
C TYR A 134 -4.72 3.33 -5.39
N ILE A 135 -3.76 4.24 -5.20
CA ILE A 135 -3.79 5.26 -4.16
C ILE A 135 -3.18 6.54 -4.77
N PRO A 136 -3.80 7.72 -4.60
CA PRO A 136 -3.18 8.98 -5.02
C PRO A 136 -1.90 9.24 -4.22
N PRO A 137 -1.02 10.17 -4.64
CA PRO A 137 0.17 10.53 -3.87
C PRO A 137 -0.20 10.98 -2.44
N SER A 138 0.08 10.12 -1.46
CA SER A 138 -0.26 10.32 -0.05
C SER A 138 0.69 9.51 0.85
N VAL A 139 0.55 9.66 2.18
CA VAL A 139 1.29 8.83 3.14
C VAL A 139 0.95 7.35 2.99
N GLU A 140 -0.29 7.01 2.65
CA GLU A 140 -0.74 5.63 2.45
C GLU A 140 -0.12 5.00 1.22
N TYR A 141 0.15 5.78 0.17
CA TYR A 141 0.92 5.30 -0.98
C TYR A 141 2.33 4.86 -0.56
N ILE A 142 3.01 5.68 0.25
CA ILE A 142 4.35 5.36 0.77
C ILE A 142 4.29 4.10 1.64
N ILE A 143 3.32 4.01 2.56
CA ILE A 143 3.12 2.83 3.42
C ILE A 143 2.86 1.58 2.57
N SER A 144 2.04 1.68 1.53
CA SER A 144 1.72 0.56 0.64
C SER A 144 2.95 0.05 -0.10
N VAL A 145 3.74 0.96 -0.69
CA VAL A 145 4.99 0.60 -1.38
C VAL A 145 5.96 -0.09 -0.41
N LEU A 146 6.22 0.51 0.75
CA LEU A 146 7.13 -0.06 1.74
C LEU A 146 6.66 -1.42 2.26
N SER A 147 5.35 -1.61 2.43
CA SER A 147 4.77 -2.88 2.89
C SER A 147 4.90 -3.99 1.86
N VAL A 148 4.64 -3.70 0.57
CA VAL A 148 4.83 -4.66 -0.52
C VAL A 148 6.30 -5.07 -0.64
N LEU A 149 7.22 -4.09 -0.61
CA LEU A 149 8.66 -4.37 -0.61
C LEU A 149 9.11 -5.18 0.62
N ARG A 150 8.50 -4.96 1.79
CA ARG A 150 8.79 -5.73 3.01
C ARG A 150 8.23 -7.15 2.98
N CYS A 151 7.22 -7.42 2.15
CA CYS A 151 6.76 -8.77 1.84
C CYS A 151 7.69 -9.51 0.87
N GLY A 152 8.59 -8.79 0.17
CA GLY A 152 9.40 -9.34 -0.91
C GLY A 152 8.65 -9.42 -2.25
N GLU A 153 7.49 -8.77 -2.33
CA GLU A 153 6.59 -8.80 -3.48
C GLU A 153 6.85 -7.60 -4.42
N ALA A 154 6.31 -7.66 -5.63
CA ALA A 154 6.45 -6.58 -6.61
C ALA A 154 5.25 -5.62 -6.52
N PHE A 155 5.48 -4.31 -6.53
CA PHE A 155 4.39 -3.33 -6.58
C PHE A 155 4.15 -2.84 -8.01
N LEU A 156 2.89 -2.56 -8.34
CA LEU A 156 2.45 -1.98 -9.60
C LEU A 156 1.69 -0.67 -9.32
N PRO A 157 2.25 0.51 -9.65
CA PRO A 157 1.55 1.77 -9.42
C PRO A 157 0.37 1.93 -10.39
N LEU A 158 -0.80 2.27 -9.84
CA LEU A 158 -2.02 2.55 -10.59
C LEU A 158 -2.51 3.95 -10.22
N ASP A 159 -2.46 4.88 -11.17
CA ASP A 159 -2.90 6.25 -10.94
C ASP A 159 -4.43 6.36 -11.01
N PRO A 160 -5.12 6.85 -9.96
CA PRO A 160 -6.57 7.05 -9.97
C PRO A 160 -7.08 8.03 -11.02
N SER A 161 -6.23 8.90 -11.55
CA SER A 161 -6.60 9.83 -12.63
C SER A 161 -6.68 9.17 -14.01
N TRP A 162 -6.21 7.92 -14.15
CA TRP A 162 -6.28 7.20 -15.42
C TRP A 162 -7.71 6.74 -15.73
N PRO A 163 -8.07 6.60 -17.02
CA PRO A 163 -9.35 6.03 -17.41
C PRO A 163 -9.56 4.64 -16.81
N ARG A 164 -10.79 4.35 -16.37
CA ARG A 164 -11.21 3.05 -15.82
C ARG A 164 -10.73 1.85 -16.64
N ASP A 165 -10.99 1.87 -17.94
CA ASP A 165 -10.66 0.75 -18.83
C ASP A 165 -9.15 0.49 -18.90
N ARG A 166 -8.34 1.55 -18.80
CA ARG A 166 -6.88 1.43 -18.76
C ARG A 166 -6.42 0.73 -17.48
N ILE A 167 -6.98 1.11 -16.33
CA ILE A 167 -6.65 0.48 -15.05
C ILE A 167 -7.02 -1.01 -15.08
N LEU A 168 -8.24 -1.33 -15.52
CA LEU A 168 -8.70 -2.73 -15.63
C LEU A 168 -7.83 -3.55 -16.60
N SER A 169 -7.44 -2.97 -17.74
CA SER A 169 -6.55 -3.63 -18.71
C SER A 169 -5.16 -3.90 -18.13
N ILE A 170 -4.58 -2.96 -17.38
CA ILE A 170 -3.27 -3.12 -16.72
C ILE A 170 -3.35 -4.19 -15.62
N VAL A 171 -4.38 -4.14 -14.77
CA VAL A 171 -4.57 -5.14 -13.70
C VAL A 171 -4.72 -6.55 -14.29
N SER A 172 -5.53 -6.69 -15.34
CA SER A 172 -5.74 -7.98 -16.00
C SER A 172 -4.49 -8.51 -16.69
N SER A 173 -3.77 -7.67 -17.45
CA SER A 173 -2.57 -8.07 -18.19
C SER A 173 -1.35 -8.33 -17.31
N SER A 174 -1.25 -7.67 -16.15
CA SER A 174 -0.18 -7.88 -15.18
C SER A 174 -0.36 -9.15 -14.33
N ASN A 175 -1.53 -9.79 -14.35
CA ASN A 175 -1.86 -10.90 -13.45
C ASN A 175 -1.61 -10.53 -11.98
N ALA A 176 -2.05 -9.32 -11.60
CA ALA A 176 -1.93 -8.85 -10.22
C ALA A 176 -2.66 -9.80 -9.26
N ALA A 177 -1.99 -10.16 -8.17
CA ALA A 177 -2.56 -11.03 -7.14
C ALA A 177 -3.53 -10.28 -6.23
N LEU A 178 -3.34 -8.98 -6.07
CA LEU A 178 -4.08 -8.10 -5.17
C LEU A 178 -3.95 -6.65 -5.64
N VAL A 179 -4.95 -5.81 -5.40
CA VAL A 179 -4.84 -4.35 -5.51
C VAL A 179 -5.07 -3.73 -4.13
N ILE A 180 -4.18 -2.85 -3.67
CA ILE A 180 -4.36 -2.03 -2.48
C ILE A 180 -5.04 -0.73 -2.91
N ALA A 181 -6.10 -0.39 -2.20
CA ALA A 181 -6.97 0.75 -2.46
C ALA A 181 -7.03 1.66 -1.22
N CYS A 182 -7.08 2.97 -1.47
CA CYS A 182 -7.21 3.98 -0.42
C CYS A 182 -8.55 3.84 0.32
N GLY A 183 -8.50 3.79 1.65
CA GLY A 183 -9.66 3.75 2.54
C GLY A 183 -9.97 5.09 3.20
N SER A 184 -9.07 6.08 3.14
CA SER A 184 -9.24 7.40 3.75
C SER A 184 -9.32 8.51 2.68
N SER A 185 -9.63 9.76 3.09
CA SER A 185 -9.73 10.92 2.19
C SER A 185 -8.53 11.87 2.30
N PHE A 186 -7.30 11.39 2.52
CA PHE A 186 -6.14 12.29 2.58
C PHE A 186 -6.00 13.10 1.28
N GLY A 187 -6.48 14.35 1.34
CA GLY A 187 -6.63 15.24 0.19
C GLY A 187 -7.92 15.01 -0.60
N LYS A 188 -8.83 15.98 -0.58
CA LYS A 188 -9.96 16.14 -1.53
C LYS A 188 -9.52 16.30 -3.01
N ARG A 189 -8.27 15.97 -3.35
CA ARG A 189 -7.72 16.01 -4.71
C ARG A 189 -7.90 14.63 -5.35
N GLY A 190 -9.13 14.31 -5.73
CA GLY A 190 -9.41 13.35 -6.81
C GLY A 190 -9.53 11.87 -6.46
N CYS A 191 -9.51 11.47 -5.19
CA CYS A 191 -9.89 10.12 -4.80
C CYS A 191 -10.86 10.20 -3.64
N GLU A 192 -12.16 10.03 -3.92
CA GLU A 192 -13.13 9.74 -2.86
C GLU A 192 -12.77 8.38 -2.23
N PRO A 193 -13.08 8.16 -0.94
CA PRO A 193 -12.95 6.86 -0.33
C PRO A 193 -13.58 5.81 -1.23
N ILE A 194 -12.88 4.69 -1.45
CA ILE A 194 -13.45 3.58 -2.21
C ILE A 194 -14.56 2.98 -1.35
N ASP A 195 -15.79 3.40 -1.66
CA ASP A 195 -17.00 2.86 -1.09
C ASP A 195 -17.32 1.48 -1.68
N LYS A 196 -18.33 0.81 -1.13
CA LYS A 196 -18.71 -0.54 -1.57
C LYS A 196 -19.24 -0.60 -3.01
N SER A 197 -19.64 0.55 -3.56
CA SER A 197 -20.19 0.70 -4.92
C SER A 197 -19.14 1.17 -5.91
N HIS A 198 -17.89 1.33 -5.48
CA HIS A 198 -16.83 1.81 -6.34
C HIS A 198 -16.55 0.77 -7.44
N TRP A 199 -16.53 1.26 -8.67
CA TRP A 199 -16.42 0.50 -9.90
C TRP A 199 -15.25 -0.49 -9.94
N LEU A 200 -14.18 -0.19 -9.19
CA LEU A 200 -12.99 -1.02 -9.03
C LEU A 200 -13.32 -2.31 -8.26
N LEU A 201 -14.15 -2.24 -7.22
CA LEU A 201 -14.54 -3.42 -6.44
C LEU A 201 -15.43 -4.37 -7.26
N GLU A 202 -16.24 -3.82 -8.15
CA GLU A 202 -17.19 -4.59 -8.96
C GLU A 202 -16.52 -5.28 -10.15
N CYS A 203 -15.57 -4.61 -10.82
CA CYS A 203 -15.03 -5.07 -12.10
C CYS A 203 -13.56 -5.51 -12.06
N CYS A 204 -12.86 -5.35 -10.95
CA CYS A 204 -11.47 -5.80 -10.84
C CYS A 204 -11.40 -7.33 -10.93
N SER A 205 -10.46 -7.82 -11.74
CA SER A 205 -10.23 -9.26 -11.93
C SER A 205 -9.51 -9.93 -10.75
N CYS A 206 -8.99 -9.16 -9.79
CA CYS A 206 -8.31 -9.65 -8.59
C CYS A 206 -8.89 -9.00 -7.32
N PRO A 207 -8.64 -9.57 -6.13
CA PRO A 207 -9.10 -8.99 -4.88
C PRO A 207 -8.58 -7.57 -4.67
N VAL A 208 -9.38 -6.75 -3.97
CA VAL A 208 -9.04 -5.38 -3.61
C VAL A 208 -9.01 -5.25 -2.09
N LEU A 209 -7.85 -4.88 -1.55
CA LEU A 209 -7.64 -4.61 -0.13
C LEU A 209 -7.81 -3.11 0.13
N ARG A 210 -8.78 -2.74 0.95
CA ARG A 210 -8.90 -1.35 1.42
C ARG A 210 -7.96 -1.11 2.59
N PHE A 211 -7.21 -0.02 2.54
CA PHE A 211 -6.26 0.35 3.59
C PHE A 211 -6.44 1.82 3.96
N SER A 212 -6.61 2.08 5.26
CA SER A 212 -6.62 3.42 5.83
C SER A 212 -5.55 3.54 6.91
N MET A 213 -4.80 4.64 6.90
CA MET A 213 -3.84 4.94 7.96
C MET A 213 -4.53 5.25 9.29
N GLU A 214 -5.74 5.83 9.26
CA GLU A 214 -6.50 6.23 10.46
C GLU A 214 -6.85 5.00 11.33
N GLU A 215 -7.20 3.87 10.70
CA GLU A 215 -7.48 2.60 11.40
C GLU A 215 -6.28 2.08 12.21
N THR A 216 -5.05 2.50 11.88
CA THR A 216 -3.84 2.09 12.61
C THR A 216 -3.57 2.98 13.83
N VAL A 217 -3.96 4.26 13.76
CA VAL A 217 -3.74 5.24 14.84
C VAL A 217 -4.71 4.99 16.00
N GLU A 218 -5.96 4.60 15.71
CA GLU A 218 -6.96 4.25 16.73
C GLU A 218 -6.58 3.00 17.55
N GLN A 219 -5.84 2.04 16.96
CA GLN A 219 -5.37 0.85 17.68
C GLN A 219 -4.18 1.13 18.63
N HIS A 220 -3.47 2.26 18.45
CA HIS A 220 -2.37 2.68 19.33
C HIS A 220 -2.80 3.76 20.35
N GLN A 221 -4.00 4.33 20.18
CA GLN A 221 -4.65 5.20 21.16
C GLN A 221 -5.75 4.42 21.91
N GLY A 222 -5.36 3.35 22.61
CA GLY A 222 -6.21 2.77 23.65
C GLY A 222 -6.28 3.70 24.88
N PRO A 223 -7.35 3.59 25.71
CA PRO A 223 -7.74 4.59 26.72
C PRO A 223 -6.70 4.88 27.79
#